data_AF-S8CMP4-F1
#
_entry.id   AF-S8CMP4-F1
#
_cell.length_a   1.000
_cell.length_b   1.000
_cell.length_c   1.000
_cell.angle_alpha   90.00
_cell.angle_beta   90.00
_cell.angle_gamma   90.00
#
_symmetry.space_group_name_H-M   'P 1'
#
loop_
_entity.id
_entity.type
_entity.pdbx_description
1 polymer ?
#
loop_
_entity_poly.entity_id
_entity_poly.type
_entity_poly.pdbx_seq_one_letter_code
_entity_poly.pdbx_strand_id
1 'polypeptide(L)' 'FVEIMAPVFSQKAWRCVWHMIQNDLVHGWGLDFAFRNCAQPANERMGVVDSQWIHHQSIPSLGNQ' A
#
# COMPACT_ATOMS: atom_id res chain seq x y z
N PHE A 1 -10.94 -10.78 -12.26
CA PHE A 1 -10.87 -10.66 -10.78
C PHE A 1 -9.46 -11.03 -10.38
N VAL A 2 -8.78 -10.14 -9.65
CA VAL A 2 -7.44 -10.39 -9.10
C VAL A 2 -7.59 -10.21 -7.59
N GLU A 3 -7.30 -11.27 -6.83
CA GLU A 3 -7.26 -11.20 -5.38
C GLU A 3 -6.03 -10.41 -4.95
N ILE A 4 -6.20 -9.42 -4.07
CA ILE A 4 -5.11 -8.57 -3.61
C ILE A 4 -5.27 -8.26 -2.12
N MET A 5 -4.19 -8.48 -1.37
CA MET A 5 -4.08 -8.04 0.01
C MET A 5 -3.75 -6.55 0.03
N ALA A 6 -4.74 -5.71 0.37
CA ALA A 6 -4.54 -4.27 0.45
C ALA A 6 -4.06 -3.85 1.85
N PRO A 7 -2.82 -3.37 2.02
CA PRO A 7 -2.35 -2.91 3.33
C PRO A 7 -3.05 -1.61 3.71
N VAL A 8 -3.51 -1.53 4.95
CA VAL A 8 -4.09 -0.32 5.54
C VAL A 8 -3.21 0.15 6.70
N PHE A 9 -3.21 1.44 6.94
CA PHE A 9 -2.32 2.08 7.91
C PHE A 9 -3.11 3.04 8.81
N SER A 10 -2.66 3.20 10.05
CA SER A 10 -3.08 4.33 10.87
C SER A 10 -2.79 5.65 10.14
N GLN A 11 -3.57 6.69 10.40
CA GLN A 11 -3.44 7.98 9.72
C GLN A 11 -2.01 8.56 9.81
N LYS A 12 -1.32 8.35 10.95
CA LYS A 12 0.07 8.78 11.14
C LYS A 12 1.05 7.95 10.31
N ALA A 13 0.91 6.62 10.30
CA ALA A 13 1.77 5.74 9.52
C ALA A 13 1.59 5.95 8.01
N TRP A 14 0.36 6.21 7.55
CA TRP A 14 0.05 6.50 6.15
C TRP A 14 0.85 7.67 5.61
N ARG A 15 0.99 8.77 6.37
CA ARG A 15 1.78 9.94 5.93
C ARG A 15 3.23 9.59 5.62
N CYS A 16 3.82 8.66 6.37
CA CYS A 16 5.19 8.18 6.13
C CYS A 16 5.22 7.21 4.94
N VAL A 17 4.29 6.25 4.88
CA VAL A 17 4.17 5.27 3.79
C VAL A 17 3.93 5.92 2.44
N TRP A 18 3.11 6.97 2.39
CA TRP A 18 2.82 7.74 1.18
C TRP A 18 4.10 8.14 0.44
N HIS A 19 5.11 8.64 1.16
CA HIS A 19 6.37 9.06 0.56
C HIS A 19 7.24 7.89 0.08
N MET A 20 6.98 6.66 0.50
CA MET A 20 7.67 5.45 0.01
C MET A 20 7.03 4.89 -1.26
N ILE A 21 5.74 5.13 -1.50
CA ILE A 21 4.95 4.49 -2.55
C ILE A 21 4.67 5.40 -3.74
N GLN A 22 5.56 6.34 -4.04
CA GLN A 22 5.41 7.33 -5.12
C GLN A 22 5.61 6.72 -6.52
N ASN A 23 4.98 5.60 -6.82
CA ASN A 23 4.85 4.98 -8.14
C ASN A 23 3.54 4.19 -8.27
N ASP A 24 3.20 3.70 -9.47
CA ASP A 24 1.99 2.87 -9.63
C ASP A 24 2.16 1.42 -9.17
N LEU A 25 3.23 1.11 -8.43
CA LEU A 25 3.47 -0.16 -7.75
C LEU A 25 3.36 -1.42 -8.64
N VAL A 26 3.55 -1.27 -9.96
CA VAL A 26 3.53 -2.38 -10.94
C VAL A 26 4.52 -3.49 -10.55
N HIS A 27 5.61 -3.13 -9.85
CA HIS A 27 6.60 -4.04 -9.28
C HIS A 27 6.77 -3.82 -7.76
N GLY A 28 5.66 -3.76 -7.01
CA GLY A 28 5.66 -3.44 -5.57
C GLY A 28 6.15 -4.55 -4.61
N TRP A 29 6.66 -5.68 -5.12
CA TRP A 29 7.10 -6.78 -4.26
C TRP A 29 8.25 -6.35 -3.34
N GLY A 30 8.14 -6.68 -2.04
CA GLY A 30 9.15 -6.37 -1.02
C GLY A 30 9.01 -4.98 -0.37
N LEU A 31 8.04 -4.17 -0.79
CA LEU A 31 7.76 -2.87 -0.15
C LEU A 31 7.19 -3.03 1.27
N ASP A 32 6.52 -4.15 1.52
CA ASP A 32 6.04 -4.58 2.83
C ASP A 32 7.17 -4.70 3.87
N PHE A 33 8.38 -5.11 3.46
CA PHE A 33 9.55 -5.11 4.34
C PHE A 33 9.94 -3.71 4.82
N ALA A 34 9.66 -2.66 4.03
CA ALA A 34 9.98 -1.27 4.37
C ALA A 34 8.89 -0.59 5.22
N PHE A 35 7.63 -1.04 5.14
CA PHE A 35 6.52 -0.43 5.87
C PHE A 35 6.71 -0.40 7.39
N ARG A 36 7.46 -1.35 7.94
CA ARG A 36 7.82 -1.37 9.37
C ARG A 36 8.52 -0.08 9.83
N ASN A 37 9.23 0.61 8.94
CA ASN A 37 9.90 1.88 9.27
C ASN A 37 8.90 3.01 9.59
N CYS A 38 7.66 2.89 9.11
CA CYS A 38 6.60 3.86 9.31
C CYS A 38 5.49 3.39 10.28
N ALA A 39 5.40 2.09 10.54
CA ALA A 39 4.32 1.47 11.30
C ALA A 39 4.85 0.65 12.49
N GLN A 40 5.49 1.30 13.48
CA GLN A 40 5.86 0.64 14.75
C GLN A 40 4.96 1.08 15.92
N PRO A 41 4.38 0.14 16.71
CA PRO A 41 4.35 -1.31 16.45
C PRO A 41 3.36 -1.66 15.32
N ALA A 42 3.71 -2.67 14.51
CA ALA A 42 3.01 -2.94 13.24
C ALA A 42 1.58 -3.42 13.44
N ASN A 43 1.34 -4.30 14.40
CA ASN A 43 0.03 -4.86 14.75
C ASN A 43 -1.00 -3.81 15.19
N GLU A 44 -0.56 -2.64 15.63
CA GLU A 44 -1.47 -1.55 16.04
C GLU A 44 -1.65 -0.49 14.95
N ARG A 45 -0.73 -0.42 13.99
CA ARG A 45 -0.63 0.68 13.02
C ARG A 45 -0.78 0.25 11.58
N MET A 46 -0.89 -1.05 11.33
CA MET A 46 -1.08 -1.65 10.02
C MET A 46 -2.07 -2.82 10.13
N GLY A 47 -2.84 -3.02 9.06
CA GLY A 47 -3.62 -4.23 8.83
C GLY A 47 -3.70 -4.56 7.34
N VAL A 48 -4.50 -5.57 7.00
CA VAL A 48 -4.78 -5.97 5.62
C VAL A 48 -6.30 -6.04 5.45
N VAL A 49 -6.78 -5.53 4.32
CA VAL A 49 -8.16 -5.74 3.85
C VAL A 49 -8.11 -6.79 2.75
N ASP A 50 -8.76 -7.93 3.01
CA ASP A 50 -8.83 -9.14 2.15
C ASP A 50 -10.29 -9.57 1.90
N SER A 51 -11.26 -8.70 2.21
CA SER A 51 -12.69 -9.03 2.12
C SER A 51 -13.47 -8.15 1.16
N GLN A 52 -12.81 -7.18 0.53
CA GLN A 52 -13.45 -6.18 -0.33
C GLN A 52 -12.86 -6.25 -1.73
N TRP A 53 -13.70 -6.14 -2.75
CA TRP A 53 -13.23 -6.06 -4.12
C TRP A 53 -12.65 -4.67 -4.41
N ILE A 54 -11.55 -4.63 -5.15
CA ILE A 54 -10.94 -3.39 -5.66
C ILE A 54 -11.18 -3.30 -7.16
N HIS A 55 -11.80 -2.21 -7.58
CA HIS A 55 -11.96 -1.89 -8.99
C HIS A 55 -10.72 -1.18 -9.52
N HIS A 56 -9.98 -1.85 -10.41
CA HIS A 56 -8.81 -1.27 -11.06
C HIS A 56 -9.25 -0.48 -12.29
N GLN A 57 -8.98 0.83 -12.30
CA GLN A 57 -9.36 1.70 -13.42
C GLN A 57 -8.37 1.62 -14.62
N SER A 58 -7.23 0.94 -14.45
CA SER A 58 -6.16 0.87 -15.46
C SER A 58 -5.63 2.23 -15.91
N ILE A 59 -5.72 3.25 -15.05
CA ILE A 59 -5.19 4.60 -15.28
C ILE A 59 -3.91 4.75 -14.46
N PRO A 60 -2.73 4.97 -15.07
CA PRO A 60 -1.50 5.23 -14.34
C PRO A 60 -1.54 6.61 -13.67
N SER A 61 -1.15 6.67 -12.40
CA SER A 61 -1.09 7.89 -11.59
C SER A 61 0.17 8.71 -11.90
N LEU A 62 1.24 8.07 -12.40
CA LEU A 62 2.49 8.75 -12.77
C LEU A 62 2.60 9.16 -14.25
N GLY A 63 1.53 9.07 -15.04
CA GLY A 63 1.57 9.46 -16.46
C GLY A 63 2.28 8.43 -17.34
N ASN A 64 3.20 8.87 -18.22
CA ASN A 64 3.90 7.98 -19.16
C ASN A 64 4.85 7.03 -18.41
N GLN A 65 4.38 5.81 -18.16
CA GLN A 65 5.21 4.65 -17.84
C GLN A 65 5.79 4.02 -19.11
#